data_AF-A0A2M7UFD5-F1
#
_entry.id   AF-A0A2M7UFD5-F1
#
_cell.length_a   1.000
_cell.length_b   1.000
_cell.length_c   1.000
_cell.angle_alpha   90.00
_cell.angle_beta   90.00
_cell.angle_gamma   90.00
#
_symmetry.space_group_name_H-M   'P 1'
#
loop_
_entity.id
_entity.type
_entity.pdbx_description
1 polymer ?
#
loop_
_entity_poly.entity_id
_entity_poly.type
_entity_poly.pdbx_seq_one_letter_code
_entity_poly.pdbx_strand_id
1 'polypeptide(L)'
;EAAQKVANFFLKCNEEVKMLAAACGYDDIHKLSVEDLRALTFEAQVITGIPMSGGSAIMAWMQQQQQRKQQGCDGHGHEHGKPPEDGLDF
;
A
#
# COMPACT_ATOMS: atom_id res chain seq x y z
N GLU A 1 20.13 20.46 -28.90
CA GLU A 1 19.60 20.73 -27.54
C GLU A 1 18.55 19.70 -27.09
N ALA A 2 17.50 19.42 -27.87
CA ALA A 2 16.43 18.49 -27.48
C ALA A 2 16.92 17.09 -27.05
N ALA A 3 17.84 16.48 -27.78
CA ALA A 3 18.41 15.18 -27.42
C ALA A 3 19.09 15.19 -26.04
N GLN A 4 19.76 16.28 -25.67
CA GLN A 4 20.39 16.42 -24.35
C GLN A 4 19.34 16.52 -23.24
N LYS A 5 18.20 17.18 -23.49
CA LYS A 5 17.10 17.26 -22.52
C LYS A 5 16.48 15.88 -22.27
N VAL A 6 16.29 15.09 -23.32
CA VAL A 6 15.82 13.70 -23.23
C VAL A 6 16.81 12.83 -22.46
N ALA A 7 18.10 12.92 -22.77
CA ALA A 7 19.14 12.19 -22.04
C ALA A 7 19.18 12.57 -20.55
N ASN A 8 19.07 13.87 -20.25
CA ASN A 8 19.04 14.35 -18.87
C ASN A 8 17.77 13.89 -18.13
N PHE A 9 16.62 13.83 -18.80
CA PHE A 9 15.38 13.31 -18.22
C PHE A 9 15.56 11.86 -17.76
N PHE A 10 16.05 10.97 -18.64
CA PHE A 10 16.29 9.57 -18.26
C PHE A 10 17.35 9.42 -17.16
N LEU A 11 18.41 10.23 -17.20
CA LEU A 11 19.40 10.25 -16.12
C LEU A 11 18.77 10.61 -14.77
N LYS A 12 17.87 11.59 -14.73
CA LYS A 12 17.18 12.00 -13.49
C LYS A 12 16.17 10.96 -13.02
N CYS A 13 15.39 10.35 -13.92
CA CYS A 13 14.51 9.25 -13.55
C CYS A 13 15.28 8.08 -12.93
N ASN A 14 16.46 7.75 -13.45
CA ASN A 14 17.29 6.70 -12.88
C ASN A 14 17.76 7.03 -11.45
N GLU A 15 18.14 8.28 -11.18
CA GLU A 15 18.51 8.71 -9.83
C GLU A 15 17.30 8.74 -8.88
N GLU A 16 16.12 9.11 -9.35
CA GLU A 16 14.88 9.07 -8.56
C GLU A 16 14.53 7.64 -8.13
N VAL A 17 14.62 6.66 -9.04
CA VAL A 17 14.35 5.24 -8.71
C VAL A 17 15.35 4.72 -7.66
N LYS A 18 16.62 5.12 -7.74
CA LYS A 18 17.62 4.78 -6.72
C LYS A 18 17.28 5.43 -5.37
N MET A 19 16.89 6.70 -5.37
CA MET A 19 16.49 7.41 -4.14
C MET A 19 15.24 6.77 -3.51
N LEU A 20 14.28 6.30 -4.32
CA LEU A 20 13.12 5.54 -3.83
C LEU A 20 13.55 4.23 -3.15
N ALA A 21 14.42 3.44 -3.78
CA ALA A 21 14.94 2.21 -3.16
C ALA A 21 15.66 2.50 -1.83
N ALA A 22 16.47 3.56 -1.78
CA ALA A 22 17.15 4.01 -0.57
C ALA A 22 16.18 4.45 0.53
N ALA A 23 15.09 5.14 0.19
CA ALA A 23 14.04 5.52 1.14
C ALA A 23 13.33 4.30 1.75
N CYS A 24 13.22 3.21 1.00
CA CYS A 24 12.74 1.91 1.50
C CYS A 24 13.80 1.12 2.27
N GLY A 25 15.02 1.65 2.44
CA GLY A 25 16.11 0.99 3.18
C GLY A 25 16.97 0.03 2.34
N TYR A 26 16.87 0.09 1.01
CA TYR A 26 17.67 -0.74 0.11
C TYR A 26 18.79 0.04 -0.58
N ASP A 27 19.91 -0.65 -0.80
CA ASP A 27 21.08 -0.19 -1.55
C ASP A 27 21.04 -0.60 -3.05
N ASP A 28 20.11 -1.46 -3.42
CA ASP A 28 19.91 -1.98 -4.77
C ASP A 28 18.42 -1.95 -5.14
N ILE A 29 18.10 -1.41 -6.32
CA ILE A 29 16.74 -1.30 -6.84
C ILE A 29 16.06 -2.67 -7.04
N HIS A 30 16.83 -3.73 -7.23
CA HIS A 30 16.31 -5.09 -7.41
C HIS A 30 15.78 -5.71 -6.11
N LYS A 31 16.01 -5.07 -4.97
CA LYS A 31 15.50 -5.51 -3.65
C LYS A 31 14.11 -4.96 -3.35
N LEU A 32 13.58 -4.05 -4.17
CA LEU A 32 12.22 -3.55 -4.03
C LEU A 32 11.20 -4.68 -4.19
N SER A 33 10.28 -4.77 -3.23
CA SER A 33 9.16 -5.69 -3.22
C SER A 33 7.83 -4.97 -3.43
N VAL A 34 6.77 -5.73 -3.70
CA VAL A 34 5.40 -5.18 -3.87
C VAL A 34 4.92 -4.52 -2.57
N GLU A 35 5.42 -5.02 -1.45
CA GLU A 35 5.14 -4.64 -0.08
C GLU A 35 5.77 -3.31 0.30
N ASP A 36 6.75 -2.83 -0.47
CA ASP A 36 7.33 -1.48 -0.33
C ASP A 36 6.49 -0.41 -1.07
N LEU A 37 5.56 -0.83 -1.93
CA LEU A 37 4.71 0.07 -2.71
C LEU A 37 3.35 0.29 -2.06
N ARG A 38 2.72 1.42 -2.37
CA ARG A 38 1.35 1.72 -1.92
C ARG A 38 0.47 2.20 -3.07
N ALA A 39 -0.69 1.57 -3.22
CA ALA A 39 -1.72 1.98 -4.16
C ALA A 39 -2.47 3.20 -3.60
N LEU A 40 -2.67 4.21 -4.46
CA LEU A 40 -3.42 5.42 -4.10
C LEU A 40 -4.91 5.32 -4.45
N THR A 41 -5.30 4.32 -5.23
CA THR A 41 -6.69 4.04 -5.59
C THR A 41 -7.02 2.58 -5.35
N PHE A 42 -8.31 2.30 -5.11
CA PHE A 42 -8.79 0.95 -4.89
C PHE A 42 -8.67 0.09 -6.16
N GLU A 43 -8.93 0.66 -7.33
CA GLU A 43 -8.80 -0.04 -8.60
C GLU A 43 -7.35 -0.47 -8.84
N ALA A 44 -6.37 0.39 -8.54
CA ALA A 44 -4.97 0.05 -8.67
C ALA A 44 -4.58 -1.10 -7.72
N GLN A 45 -5.06 -1.07 -6.46
CA GLN A 45 -4.88 -2.18 -5.52
C GLN A 45 -5.44 -3.49 -6.09
N VAL A 46 -6.68 -3.46 -6.61
CA VAL A 46 -7.35 -4.66 -7.13
C VAL A 46 -6.62 -5.23 -8.34
N ILE A 47 -6.16 -4.38 -9.25
CA ILE A 47 -5.48 -4.81 -10.49
C ILE A 47 -4.08 -5.34 -10.20
N THR A 48 -3.34 -4.69 -9.30
CA THR A 48 -1.91 -4.96 -9.10
C THR A 48 -1.59 -5.82 -7.88
N GLY A 49 -2.51 -5.91 -6.91
CA GLY A 49 -2.28 -6.53 -5.61
C GLY A 49 -1.43 -5.70 -4.65
N ILE A 50 -1.01 -4.48 -5.03
CA ILE A 50 -0.20 -3.60 -4.17
C ILE A 50 -1.04 -3.11 -2.99
N PRO A 51 -0.54 -3.14 -1.74
CA PRO A 51 -1.27 -2.66 -0.56
C PRO A 51 -1.74 -1.20 -0.70
N MET A 52 -2.94 -0.87 -0.20
CA MET A 52 -3.47 0.50 -0.29
C MET A 52 -2.84 1.43 0.74
N SER A 53 -2.52 2.67 0.34
CA SER A 53 -2.05 3.72 1.25
C SER A 53 -3.11 4.05 2.30
N GLY A 54 -2.73 4.03 3.58
CA GLY A 54 -3.65 4.23 4.72
C GLY A 54 -4.77 3.20 4.86
N GLY A 55 -4.77 2.14 4.03
CA GLY A 55 -5.87 1.17 3.96
C GLY A 55 -5.64 -0.13 4.73
N SER A 56 -4.42 -0.41 5.21
CA SER A 56 -4.06 -1.69 5.80
C SER A 56 -4.93 -2.07 7.01
N ALA A 57 -5.06 -1.17 7.99
CA ALA A 57 -5.89 -1.41 9.18
C ALA A 57 -7.40 -1.47 8.85
N ILE A 58 -7.87 -0.56 7.98
CA ILE A 58 -9.27 -0.46 7.58
C ILE A 58 -9.70 -1.72 6.80
N MET A 59 -8.89 -2.17 5.85
CA MET A 59 -9.18 -3.35 5.03
C MET A 59 -9.14 -4.63 5.87
N ALA A 60 -8.15 -4.79 6.75
CA ALA A 60 -8.10 -5.92 7.67
C ALA A 60 -9.36 -5.98 8.56
N TRP A 61 -9.78 -4.81 9.07
CA TRP A 61 -10.98 -4.71 9.89
C TRP A 61 -12.28 -4.99 9.10
N MET A 62 -12.40 -4.44 7.89
CA MET A 62 -13.54 -4.70 7.00
C MET A 62 -13.63 -6.18 6.62
N GLN A 63 -12.50 -6.83 6.35
CA GLN A 63 -12.45 -8.26 6.02
C GLN A 63 -12.88 -9.12 7.22
N GLN A 64 -12.45 -8.76 8.43
CA GLN A 64 -12.90 -9.42 9.66
C GLN A 64 -14.42 -9.27 9.85
N GLN A 65 -15.00 -8.08 9.60
CA GLN A 65 -16.45 -7.87 9.68
C GLN A 65 -17.24 -8.73 8.69
N GLN A 66 -16.72 -8.92 7.48
CA GLN A 66 -17.36 -9.76 6.47
C GLN A 66 -17.38 -11.24 6.90
N GLN A 67 -16.32 -11.70 7.56
CA GLN A 67 -16.26 -13.04 8.17
C GLN A 67 -17.21 -13.17 9.37
N ARG A 68 -17.30 -12.15 10.24
CA ARG A 68 -18.26 -12.14 11.36
C ARG A 68 -19.71 -12.20 10.89
N LYS A 69 -20.05 -11.56 9.78
CA LYS A 69 -21.40 -11.68 9.18
C LYS A 69 -21.70 -13.09 8.66
N GLN A 70 -20.69 -13.86 8.26
CA GLN A 70 -20.86 -15.26 7.83
C GLN A 70 -20.91 -16.24 9.02
N GLN A 71 -20.24 -15.91 10.13
CA GLN A 71 -20.26 -16.71 11.37
C GLN A 71 -21.43 -16.35 12.30
N GLY A 72 -22.05 -15.18 12.12
CA GLY A 72 -23.23 -14.73 12.87
C GLY A 72 -24.54 -15.47 12.54
N CYS A 73 -24.51 -16.54 11.73
CA CYS A 73 -25.58 -17.53 11.72
C CYS A 73 -25.63 -18.36 13.01
N ASP A 74 -24.58 -18.33 13.84
CA ASP A 74 -24.47 -19.06 15.10
C ASP A 74 -24.43 -18.11 16.31
N GLY A 75 -25.55 -17.45 16.63
CA GLY A 75 -25.88 -17.05 18.00
C GLY A 75 -25.32 -15.74 18.60
N HIS A 76 -26.27 -14.93 19.10
CA HIS A 76 -26.22 -13.92 20.18
C HIS A 76 -24.95 -13.09 20.46
N GLY A 77 -25.06 -11.77 20.24
CA GLY A 77 -24.28 -10.76 20.97
C GLY A 77 -24.05 -9.47 20.18
N HIS A 78 -24.80 -8.40 20.49
CA HIS A 78 -24.55 -7.06 19.93
C HIS A 78 -23.39 -6.39 20.67
N GLU A 79 -22.19 -6.46 20.10
CA GLU A 79 -21.08 -5.57 20.49
C GLU A 79 -20.76 -4.58 19.36
N HIS A 80 -20.88 -3.29 19.68
CA HIS A 80 -20.52 -2.18 18.79
C HIS A 80 -19.00 -2.09 18.68
N GLY A 81 -18.40 -2.94 17.85
CA GLY A 81 -16.97 -2.88 17.55
C GLY A 81 -16.63 -1.59 16.82
N LYS A 82 -15.90 -0.68 17.47
CA LYS A 82 -15.23 0.44 16.81
C LYS A 82 -13.99 -0.10 16.06
N PRO A 83 -13.60 0.45 14.90
CA PRO A 83 -12.33 0.10 14.27
C PRO A 83 -11.14 0.36 15.21
N PRO A 84 -10.02 -0.38 15.08
CA PRO A 84 -8.78 -0.10 15.82
C PRO A 84 -8.34 1.34 15.54
N GLU A 85 -8.06 2.12 16.58
CA GLU A 85 -7.55 3.50 16.46
C GLU A 85 -6.02 3.54 16.41
N ASP A 86 -5.36 2.41 16.18
CA ASP A 86 -3.92 2.29 16.33
C ASP A 86 -3.18 2.72 15.05
N GLY A 87 -2.52 3.88 15.14
CA GLY A 87 -1.33 4.20 14.35
C GLY A 87 -1.58 4.90 13.02
N LEU A 88 -2.12 6.13 13.05
CA LEU A 88 -1.80 7.15 12.04
C LEU A 88 -0.39 7.72 12.30
N ASP A 89 0.62 6.87 12.40
CA ASP A 89 2.01 7.31 12.38
C ASP A 89 2.52 7.14 10.94
N PHE A 90 2.73 8.29 10.30
CA PHE A 90 3.27 8.45 8.96
C PHE A 90 4.70 7.93 8.85
#